data_AF-A0A7I4YV77-F1
#
_entry.id   AF-A0A7I4YV77-F1
#
_cell.length_a   1.000
_cell.length_b   1.000
_cell.length_c   1.000
_cell.angle_alpha   90.00
_cell.angle_beta   90.00
_cell.angle_gamma   90.00
#
_symmetry.space_group_name_H-M   'P 1'
#
loop_
_entity.id
_entity.type
_entity.pdbx_description
1 polymer ?
#
loop_
_entity_poly.entity_id
_entity_poly.type
_entity_poly.pdbx_seq_one_letter_code
_entity_poly.pdbx_strand_id
1 'polypeptide(L)'
;MKGIFHSLESDGNVIVMRTAIIALSLLIVRDVVASFLRVESGHQWISIDGRDPYMGFFTRLQFHEPTCIRSLTVHCLKPLTGAEEIDILFSECKHGHWKIMHYTNTKEKFILKKEVVARQLSISSPVALSIIDVQVETCSRNSTIPVDACRPPRVHPRRHGKQFAPVRVRESERTRRKRSIQYILPDVYRNESSPYEIPLDVLIPVDRTVVIQPGVVLRFADDAGFTVQGVLIANGTKSAPVTFEPQTGRWKGIEIVNASVPSVFRFANVTGSKLGITVKSGIPPFIEDVISSSNHNGFDFQTNSSVRIVNSSALDNENTGFRISSKYR
;
A
#
# COMPACT_ATOMS: atom_id res chain seq x y z
N MET A 1 19.43 73.03 17.72
CA MET A 1 19.57 71.56 17.69
C MET A 1 18.28 70.98 17.14
N LYS A 2 18.37 70.37 15.93
CA LYS A 2 17.40 69.48 15.22
C LYS A 2 15.89 69.82 15.42
N GLY A 3 15.17 70.46 14.50
CA GLY A 3 15.01 70.17 13.06
C GLY A 3 14.13 68.92 12.88
N ILE A 4 13.04 68.87 12.12
CA ILE A 4 12.70 69.51 10.84
C ILE A 4 11.15 69.43 10.62
N PHE A 5 10.63 70.52 10.07
CA PHE A 5 9.46 70.76 9.22
C PHE A 5 8.61 69.60 8.69
N HIS A 6 7.29 69.81 8.62
CA HIS A 6 6.57 69.69 7.34
C HIS A 6 5.47 70.75 7.23
N SER A 7 5.45 71.37 6.05
CA SER A 7 4.66 72.50 5.60
C SER A 7 3.26 72.11 5.11
N LEU A 8 2.37 73.11 5.14
CA LEU A 8 1.22 73.32 4.25
C LEU A 8 1.64 73.07 2.77
N GLU A 9 0.80 72.76 1.77
CA GLU A 9 -0.48 73.34 1.36
C GLU A 9 -0.90 72.64 0.04
N SER A 10 -2.22 72.53 -0.22
CA SER A 10 -2.89 72.89 -1.49
C SER A 10 -4.12 72.01 -1.77
N ASP A 11 -5.28 72.61 -1.52
CA ASP A 11 -6.40 72.73 -2.46
C ASP A 11 -6.76 71.54 -3.36
N GLY A 12 -7.91 70.95 -3.02
CA GLY A 12 -9.08 70.98 -3.88
C GLY A 12 -8.88 70.62 -5.36
N ASN A 13 -9.24 69.39 -5.70
CA ASN A 13 -10.17 69.22 -6.82
C ASN A 13 -10.97 67.93 -6.67
N VAL A 14 -12.27 68.12 -6.48
CA VAL A 14 -13.29 67.08 -6.58
C VAL A 14 -13.37 66.69 -8.05
N ILE A 15 -12.73 65.57 -8.41
CA ILE A 15 -13.06 64.86 -9.64
C ILE A 15 -13.87 63.63 -9.22
N VAL A 16 -15.13 63.64 -9.61
CA VAL A 16 -16.09 62.56 -9.48
C VAL A 16 -15.53 61.32 -10.21
N MET A 17 -14.81 60.47 -9.48
CA MET A 17 -14.56 59.10 -9.94
C MET A 17 -15.85 58.33 -9.73
N ARG A 18 -16.61 58.16 -10.81
CA ARG A 18 -17.63 57.11 -10.91
C ARG A 18 -16.95 55.81 -10.49
N THR A 19 -17.42 55.22 -9.40
CA THR A 19 -17.09 53.85 -9.03
C THR A 19 -17.55 52.96 -10.17
N ALA A 20 -16.63 52.65 -11.08
CA ALA A 20 -16.76 51.49 -11.93
C ALA A 20 -16.73 50.29 -10.97
N ILE A 21 -17.92 49.87 -10.53
CA ILE A 21 -18.10 48.53 -10.00
C ILE A 21 -17.73 47.62 -11.16
N ILE A 22 -16.47 47.19 -11.17
CA ILE A 22 -16.05 46.01 -11.91
C ILE A 22 -16.85 44.91 -11.22
N ALA A 23 -18.04 44.64 -11.74
CA ALA A 23 -18.71 43.39 -11.52
C ALA A 23 -17.74 42.35 -12.08
N LEU A 24 -16.86 41.87 -11.19
CA LEU A 24 -16.15 40.64 -11.39
C LEU A 24 -17.28 39.63 -11.53
N SER A 25 -17.64 39.39 -12.79
CA SER A 25 -18.45 38.26 -13.16
C SER A 25 -17.63 37.09 -12.67
N LEU A 26 -17.97 36.64 -11.45
CA LEU A 26 -17.83 35.27 -11.04
C LEU A 26 -18.50 34.49 -12.18
N LEU A 27 -17.70 34.15 -13.18
CA LEU A 27 -17.86 32.93 -13.93
C LEU A 27 -17.82 31.87 -12.84
N ILE A 28 -18.99 31.58 -12.28
CA ILE A 28 -19.28 30.38 -11.55
C ILE A 28 -18.92 29.29 -12.55
N VAL A 29 -17.67 28.83 -12.49
CA VAL A 29 -17.23 27.62 -13.14
C VAL A 29 -18.13 26.56 -12.53
N ARG A 30 -19.14 26.15 -13.30
CA ARG A 30 -20.11 25.14 -12.89
C ARG A 30 -19.34 23.90 -12.46
N ASP A 31 -19.45 23.64 -11.16
CA ASP A 31 -19.40 22.35 -10.48
C ASP A 31 -18.22 21.43 -10.82
N VAL A 32 -17.13 21.58 -10.07
CA VAL A 32 -16.11 20.54 -9.95
C VAL A 32 -15.71 20.37 -8.50
N VAL A 33 -16.58 19.77 -7.68
CA VAL A 33 -16.14 19.01 -6.51
C VAL A 33 -17.15 17.90 -6.29
N ALA A 34 -16.87 16.70 -6.79
CA ALA A 34 -17.47 15.52 -6.16
C ALA A 34 -16.90 15.49 -4.73
N SER A 35 -17.72 15.82 -3.73
CA SER A 35 -17.28 15.80 -2.33
C SER A 35 -16.98 14.35 -1.93
N PHE A 36 -15.70 13.99 -1.90
CA PHE A 36 -15.25 12.67 -1.49
C PHE A 36 -15.46 12.51 0.01
N LEU A 37 -16.05 11.40 0.42
CA LEU A 37 -16.21 11.03 1.83
C LEU A 37 -14.90 10.54 2.42
N ARG A 38 -14.10 9.83 1.61
CA ARG A 38 -12.84 9.21 2.02
C ARG A 38 -11.95 8.94 0.82
N VAL A 39 -10.65 9.16 1.01
CA VAL A 39 -9.59 8.70 0.12
C VAL A 39 -8.83 7.60 0.86
N GLU A 40 -8.67 6.44 0.22
CA GLU A 40 -7.89 5.32 0.73
C GLU A 40 -6.80 4.98 -0.27
N SER A 41 -5.56 4.88 0.19
CA SER A 41 -4.45 4.41 -0.65
C SER A 41 -3.86 3.15 -0.03
N GLY A 42 -3.35 2.25 -0.87
CA GLY A 42 -2.75 1.00 -0.40
C GLY A 42 -2.28 0.14 -1.56
N HIS A 43 -2.04 -1.14 -1.30
CA HIS A 43 -1.75 -2.13 -2.33
C HIS A 43 -2.59 -3.38 -2.10
N GLN A 44 -3.03 -4.02 -3.18
CA GLN A 44 -3.79 -5.27 -3.12
C GLN A 44 -3.62 -6.06 -4.41
N TRP A 45 -4.10 -7.30 -4.42
CA TRP A 45 -4.28 -8.02 -5.67
C TRP A 45 -5.38 -7.38 -6.51
N ILE A 46 -5.05 -7.10 -7.77
CA ILE A 46 -5.97 -6.54 -8.74
C ILE A 46 -6.15 -7.58 -9.84
N SER A 47 -7.36 -8.10 -9.90
CA SER A 47 -7.78 -9.07 -10.92
C SER A 47 -8.76 -8.38 -11.85
N ILE A 48 -8.38 -8.28 -13.12
CA ILE A 48 -9.20 -7.69 -14.17
C ILE A 48 -9.47 -8.78 -15.20
N ASP A 49 -10.74 -8.99 -15.53
CA ASP A 49 -11.14 -10.03 -16.48
C ASP A 49 -10.41 -9.89 -17.83
N GLY A 50 -9.82 -10.99 -18.29
CA GLY A 50 -9.05 -11.04 -19.54
C GLY A 50 -7.63 -10.49 -19.43
N ARG A 51 -7.15 -10.15 -18.23
CA ARG A 51 -5.76 -9.76 -17.96
C ARG A 51 -5.15 -10.66 -16.90
N ASP A 52 -3.82 -10.79 -16.90
CA ASP A 52 -3.13 -11.44 -15.81
C ASP A 52 -3.27 -10.59 -14.52
N PRO A 53 -3.66 -11.19 -13.38
CA PRO A 53 -3.73 -10.47 -12.11
C PRO A 53 -2.37 -9.91 -11.71
N TYR A 54 -2.36 -8.74 -11.08
CA TYR A 54 -1.13 -8.11 -10.61
C TYR A 54 -1.29 -7.58 -9.18
N MET A 55 -0.17 -7.49 -8.45
CA MET A 55 -0.12 -6.72 -7.21
C MET A 55 -0.07 -5.24 -7.58
N GLY A 56 -1.16 -4.53 -7.29
CA GLY A 56 -1.31 -3.14 -7.69
C GLY A 56 -1.38 -2.20 -6.48
N PHE A 57 -0.74 -1.04 -6.61
CA PHE A 57 -1.00 0.12 -5.78
C PHE A 57 -2.31 0.75 -6.21
N PHE A 58 -3.13 1.18 -5.27
CA PHE A 58 -4.38 1.84 -5.56
C PHE A 58 -4.56 3.12 -4.76
N THR A 59 -5.29 4.06 -5.35
CA THR A 59 -5.91 5.20 -4.71
C THR A 59 -7.40 5.11 -4.97
N ARG A 60 -8.18 4.90 -3.92
CA ARG A 60 -9.62 4.69 -3.94
C ARG A 60 -10.34 5.92 -3.41
N LEU A 61 -11.27 6.43 -4.21
CA LEU A 61 -12.15 7.54 -3.88
C LEU A 61 -13.52 6.97 -3.56
N GLN A 62 -14.02 7.27 -2.37
CA GLN A 62 -15.39 6.96 -1.97
C GLN A 62 -16.24 8.23 -1.99
N PHE A 63 -17.30 8.24 -2.78
CA PHE A 63 -18.18 9.40 -2.91
C PHE A 63 -19.27 9.38 -1.83
N HIS A 64 -19.62 10.57 -1.30
CA HIS A 64 -20.73 10.71 -0.35
C HIS A 64 -22.07 10.28 -0.98
N GLU A 65 -22.30 10.71 -2.22
CA GLU A 65 -23.44 10.35 -3.05
C GLU A 65 -23.00 9.72 -4.38
N PRO A 66 -23.86 8.92 -5.04
CA PRO A 66 -23.64 8.49 -6.40
C PRO A 66 -23.22 9.64 -7.31
N THR A 67 -21.99 9.60 -7.80
CA THR A 67 -21.41 10.67 -8.60
C THR A 67 -21.36 10.24 -10.05
N CYS A 68 -21.93 11.04 -10.95
CA CYS A 68 -21.74 10.85 -12.38
C CYS A 68 -20.38 11.42 -12.79
N ILE A 69 -19.54 10.61 -13.40
CA ILE A 69 -18.16 10.91 -13.77
C ILE A 69 -18.07 10.96 -15.28
N ARG A 70 -17.53 12.06 -15.80
CA ARG A 70 -17.24 12.28 -17.22
C ARG A 70 -15.75 12.23 -17.50
N SER A 71 -14.95 12.88 -16.67
CA SER A 71 -13.50 12.89 -16.81
C SER A 71 -12.82 12.99 -15.44
N LEU A 72 -11.54 12.64 -15.41
CA LEU A 72 -10.68 12.74 -14.24
C LEU A 72 -9.42 13.51 -14.61
N THR A 73 -8.94 14.36 -13.71
CA THR A 73 -7.59 14.91 -13.77
C THR A 73 -6.80 14.32 -12.61
N VAL A 74 -5.74 13.57 -12.90
CA VAL A 74 -4.91 12.89 -11.91
C VAL A 74 -3.56 13.57 -11.84
N HIS A 75 -3.33 14.36 -10.80
CA HIS A 75 -2.07 15.04 -10.57
C HIS A 75 -1.10 14.12 -9.82
N CYS A 76 0.04 13.84 -10.42
CA CYS A 76 1.10 12.99 -9.85
C CYS A 76 2.43 13.74 -9.82
N LEU A 77 3.26 13.48 -8.79
CA LEU A 77 4.63 14.01 -8.75
C LEU A 77 5.48 13.52 -9.93
N LYS A 78 5.23 12.29 -10.39
CA LYS A 78 5.79 11.73 -11.63
C LYS A 78 4.72 11.81 -12.72
N PRO A 79 4.98 12.47 -13.86
CA PRO A 79 3.99 12.58 -14.94
C PRO A 79 3.55 11.20 -15.43
N LEU A 80 2.24 10.99 -15.53
CA LEU A 80 1.68 9.78 -16.13
C LEU A 80 1.80 9.87 -17.65
N THR A 81 2.44 8.88 -18.28
CA THR A 81 2.68 8.91 -19.73
C THR A 81 1.53 8.32 -20.53
N GLY A 82 0.70 7.47 -19.93
CA GLY A 82 -0.49 6.90 -20.56
C GLY A 82 -0.94 5.56 -19.98
N ALA A 83 -1.93 4.96 -20.63
CA ALA A 83 -2.72 3.80 -20.17
C ALA A 83 -1.94 2.50 -19.85
N GLU A 84 -0.64 2.46 -20.06
CA GLU A 84 0.22 1.34 -19.65
C GLU A 84 0.59 1.40 -18.16
N GLU A 85 0.35 2.54 -17.50
CA GLU A 85 0.73 2.75 -16.12
C GLU A 85 -0.42 2.59 -15.14
N ILE A 86 -1.68 2.77 -15.56
CA ILE A 86 -2.83 2.77 -14.64
C ILE A 86 -4.08 2.06 -15.17
N ASP A 87 -4.83 1.44 -14.26
CA ASP A 87 -6.20 0.98 -14.45
C ASP A 87 -7.15 1.81 -13.62
N ILE A 88 -8.20 2.34 -14.27
CA ILE A 88 -9.25 3.07 -13.58
C ILE A 88 -10.47 2.15 -13.49
N LEU A 89 -10.87 1.84 -12.27
CA LEU A 89 -12.00 0.97 -11.94
C LEU A 89 -13.09 1.78 -11.23
N PHE A 90 -14.35 1.39 -11.41
CA PHE A 90 -15.47 1.99 -10.67
C PHE A 90 -16.43 0.93 -10.14
N SER A 91 -17.20 1.30 -9.13
CA SER A 91 -18.33 0.52 -8.62
C SER A 91 -19.51 1.44 -8.37
N GLU A 92 -20.71 1.01 -8.79
CA GLU A 92 -21.97 1.63 -8.38
C GLU A 92 -22.32 1.30 -6.91
N CYS A 93 -21.60 0.37 -6.29
CA CYS A 93 -21.95 -0.19 -4.99
C CYS A 93 -21.01 0.29 -3.88
N LYS A 94 -21.47 0.18 -2.63
CA LYS A 94 -20.63 0.49 -1.45
C LYS A 94 -19.54 -0.56 -1.20
N HIS A 95 -19.69 -1.77 -1.71
CA HIS A 95 -18.70 -2.84 -1.60
C HIS A 95 -18.79 -3.75 -2.82
N GLY A 96 -17.64 -4.25 -3.28
CA GLY A 96 -17.56 -5.19 -4.40
C GLY A 96 -18.00 -4.61 -5.75
N HIS A 97 -18.16 -5.49 -6.75
CA HIS A 97 -18.65 -5.16 -8.10
C HIS A 97 -17.86 -4.08 -8.84
N TRP A 98 -16.56 -4.32 -9.03
CA TRP A 98 -15.69 -3.44 -9.81
C TRP A 98 -15.85 -3.67 -11.31
N LYS A 99 -15.88 -2.58 -12.06
CA LYS A 99 -15.91 -2.54 -13.52
C LYS A 99 -14.76 -1.68 -14.02
N ILE A 100 -14.18 -2.06 -15.17
CA ILE A 100 -13.12 -1.27 -15.81
C ILE A 100 -13.74 -0.06 -16.49
N MET A 101 -13.09 1.10 -16.33
CA MET A 101 -13.42 2.31 -17.08
C MET A 101 -12.59 2.33 -18.35
N HIS A 102 -13.26 2.53 -19.49
CA HIS A 102 -12.57 2.80 -20.74
C HIS A 102 -12.41 4.31 -20.91
N TYR A 103 -11.19 4.76 -21.19
CA TYR A 103 -10.87 6.17 -21.32
C TYR A 103 -9.91 6.42 -22.50
N THR A 104 -9.75 7.71 -22.79
CA THR A 104 -8.65 8.28 -23.58
C THR A 104 -7.95 9.31 -22.70
N ASN A 105 -6.64 9.46 -22.79
CA ASN A 105 -5.91 10.39 -21.93
C ASN A 105 -5.04 11.38 -22.71
N THR A 106 -4.83 12.55 -22.12
CA THR A 106 -3.83 13.54 -22.53
C THR A 106 -3.07 13.95 -21.27
N LYS A 107 -1.87 13.40 -21.08
CA LYS A 107 -1.09 13.56 -19.83
C LYS A 107 -1.93 13.15 -18.61
N GLU A 108 -2.19 14.09 -17.72
CA GLU A 108 -2.95 13.98 -16.47
C GLU A 108 -4.48 13.92 -16.63
N LYS A 109 -5.04 14.27 -17.80
CA LYS A 109 -6.50 14.26 -18.01
C LYS A 109 -6.97 12.96 -18.68
N PHE A 110 -7.89 12.26 -18.03
CA PHE A 110 -8.49 10.99 -18.44
C PHE A 110 -9.97 11.20 -18.75
N ILE A 111 -10.32 11.19 -20.04
CA ILE A 111 -11.69 11.39 -20.53
C ILE A 111 -12.32 10.02 -20.76
N LEU A 112 -13.47 9.76 -20.11
CA LEU A 112 -14.12 8.47 -20.24
C LEU A 112 -14.80 8.33 -21.60
N LYS A 113 -14.66 7.16 -22.22
CA LYS A 113 -15.37 6.82 -23.46
C LYS A 113 -16.88 6.73 -23.24
N LYS A 114 -17.30 6.42 -22.02
CA LYS A 114 -18.70 6.40 -21.58
C LYS A 114 -18.77 6.99 -20.17
N GLU A 115 -19.66 7.95 -19.97
CA GLU A 115 -19.98 8.50 -18.64
C GLU A 115 -20.54 7.39 -17.74
N VAL A 116 -20.10 7.38 -16.48
CA VAL A 116 -20.50 6.35 -15.49
C VAL A 116 -20.94 6.99 -14.19
N VAL A 117 -21.90 6.37 -13.51
CA VAL A 117 -22.28 6.77 -12.14
C VAL A 117 -21.62 5.80 -11.18
N ALA A 118 -20.88 6.33 -10.19
CA ALA A 118 -20.11 5.52 -9.27
C ALA A 118 -20.29 5.98 -7.82
N ARG A 119 -20.26 5.03 -6.89
CA ARG A 119 -20.05 5.28 -5.45
C ARG A 119 -18.59 5.13 -5.05
N GLN A 120 -17.83 4.40 -5.84
CA GLN A 120 -16.40 4.21 -5.64
C GLN A 120 -15.66 4.26 -6.96
N LEU A 121 -14.46 4.82 -6.89
CA LEU A 121 -13.49 4.83 -7.98
C LEU A 121 -12.15 4.35 -7.43
N SER A 122 -11.41 3.57 -8.20
CA SER A 122 -10.08 3.09 -7.84
C SER A 122 -9.14 3.34 -9.01
N ILE A 123 -8.14 4.20 -8.80
CA ILE A 123 -7.00 4.34 -9.70
C ILE A 123 -5.96 3.36 -9.23
N SER A 124 -5.54 2.46 -10.11
CA SER A 124 -4.73 1.30 -9.77
C SER A 124 -3.51 1.21 -10.68
N SER A 125 -2.37 0.74 -10.20
CA SER A 125 -1.15 0.63 -11.01
C SER A 125 -0.24 -0.48 -10.51
N PRO A 126 0.49 -1.20 -11.38
CA PRO A 126 1.54 -2.11 -10.95
C PRO A 126 2.74 -1.39 -10.31
N VAL A 127 2.83 -0.06 -10.44
CA VAL A 127 3.90 0.78 -9.87
C VAL A 127 3.32 1.75 -8.85
N ALA A 128 4.09 2.05 -7.79
CA ALA A 128 3.66 3.03 -6.79
C ALA A 128 3.49 4.41 -7.42
N LEU A 129 2.26 4.94 -7.40
CA LEU A 129 1.94 6.26 -7.92
C LEU A 129 2.02 7.29 -6.79
N SER A 130 2.73 8.39 -7.04
CA SER A 130 2.74 9.55 -6.15
C SER A 130 1.63 10.52 -6.51
N ILE A 131 0.37 10.07 -6.38
CA ILE A 131 -0.82 10.89 -6.63
C ILE A 131 -0.93 11.95 -5.54
N ILE A 132 -0.99 13.20 -5.96
CA ILE A 132 -1.13 14.38 -5.09
C ILE A 132 -2.60 14.75 -4.97
N ASP A 133 -3.32 14.74 -6.11
CA ASP A 133 -4.70 15.18 -6.20
C ASP A 133 -5.43 14.44 -7.34
N VAL A 134 -6.73 14.24 -7.17
CA VAL A 134 -7.62 13.68 -8.19
C VAL A 134 -8.87 14.54 -8.30
N GLN A 135 -9.02 15.22 -9.42
CA GLN A 135 -10.17 16.06 -9.70
C GLN A 135 -11.16 15.29 -10.57
N VAL A 136 -12.43 15.26 -10.16
CA VAL A 136 -13.50 14.56 -10.87
C VAL A 136 -14.39 15.58 -11.56
N GLU A 137 -14.46 15.53 -12.89
CA GLU A 137 -15.39 16.33 -13.68
C GLU A 137 -16.70 15.56 -13.84
N THR A 138 -17.81 16.14 -13.38
CA THR A 138 -19.12 15.48 -13.40
C THR A 138 -19.82 15.59 -14.75
N CYS A 139 -20.74 14.66 -15.01
CA CYS A 139 -21.58 14.70 -16.21
C CYS A 139 -22.55 15.89 -16.18
N SER A 140 -23.02 16.35 -17.35
CA SER A 140 -24.00 17.44 -17.45
C SER A 140 -25.45 17.03 -17.14
N ARG A 141 -25.72 15.74 -16.86
CA ARG A 141 -27.07 15.20 -16.62
C ARG A 141 -27.14 14.47 -15.29
N ASN A 142 -28.25 14.68 -14.58
CA ASN A 142 -28.59 13.90 -13.39
C ASN A 142 -28.79 12.43 -13.78
N SER A 143 -27.82 11.60 -13.40
CA SER A 143 -27.80 10.18 -13.73
C SER A 143 -27.89 9.39 -12.42
N THR A 144 -28.91 8.56 -12.30
CA THR A 144 -29.13 7.71 -11.12
C THR A 144 -28.51 6.33 -11.34
N ILE A 145 -28.04 5.69 -10.27
CA ILE A 145 -27.56 4.31 -10.33
C ILE A 145 -28.72 3.39 -10.75
N PRO A 146 -28.52 2.48 -11.72
CA PRO A 146 -29.54 1.49 -12.07
C PRO A 146 -29.95 0.67 -10.84
N VAL A 147 -31.26 0.46 -10.64
CA VAL A 147 -31.83 -0.16 -9.43
C VAL A 147 -31.25 -1.57 -9.15
N ASP A 148 -30.85 -2.30 -10.20
CA ASP A 148 -30.28 -3.65 -10.10
C ASP A 148 -28.75 -3.69 -10.15
N ALA A 149 -28.05 -2.55 -10.20
CA ALA A 149 -26.58 -2.50 -10.37
C ALA A 149 -25.81 -3.25 -9.26
N CYS A 150 -26.41 -3.33 -8.06
CA CYS A 150 -25.82 -3.97 -6.89
C CYS A 150 -26.44 -5.33 -6.52
N ARG A 151 -27.34 -5.89 -7.37
CA ARG A 151 -27.85 -7.24 -7.13
C ARG A 151 -26.82 -8.28 -7.58
N PRO A 152 -26.55 -9.31 -6.76
CA PRO A 152 -25.75 -10.45 -7.21
C PRO A 152 -26.48 -11.16 -8.37
N PRO A 153 -25.76 -11.65 -9.40
CA PRO A 153 -26.38 -12.27 -10.56
C PRO A 153 -27.17 -13.53 -10.15
N ARG A 154 -28.43 -13.64 -10.62
CA ARG A 154 -29.29 -14.81 -10.38
C ARG A 154 -28.65 -16.07 -10.98
N VAL A 155 -28.37 -17.07 -10.16
CA VAL A 155 -27.83 -18.36 -10.61
C VAL A 155 -29.00 -19.27 -10.94
N HIS A 156 -29.30 -19.45 -12.22
CA HIS A 156 -30.18 -20.53 -12.67
C HIS A 156 -29.35 -21.78 -13.02
N PRO A 157 -29.69 -22.97 -12.51
CA PRO A 157 -29.01 -24.19 -12.88
C PRO A 157 -29.57 -24.69 -14.21
N ARG A 158 -28.85 -24.51 -15.32
CA ARG A 158 -29.14 -25.23 -16.58
C ARG A 158 -27.89 -25.82 -17.22
N ARG A 159 -28.07 -27.07 -17.66
CA ARG A 159 -27.14 -27.97 -18.35
C ARG A 159 -26.75 -27.44 -19.74
N HIS A 160 -25.53 -27.79 -20.15
CA HIS A 160 -24.94 -27.77 -21.50
C HIS A 160 -25.00 -26.45 -22.30
N GLY A 161 -23.82 -26.02 -22.75
CA GLY A 161 -23.66 -25.03 -23.82
C GLY A 161 -22.67 -23.93 -23.45
N LYS A 162 -21.61 -23.81 -24.25
CA LYS A 162 -20.61 -22.73 -24.18
C LYS A 162 -21.31 -21.36 -24.06
N GLN A 163 -21.06 -20.60 -22.99
CA GLN A 163 -21.18 -19.14 -22.99
C GLN A 163 -20.59 -18.50 -21.72
N PHE A 164 -20.13 -17.27 -21.93
CA PHE A 164 -19.42 -16.35 -21.05
C PHE A 164 -20.01 -16.25 -19.63
N ALA A 165 -19.15 -16.41 -18.62
CA ALA A 165 -19.50 -16.21 -17.22
C ALA A 165 -19.11 -14.78 -16.77
N PRO A 166 -19.96 -14.07 -16.00
CA PRO A 166 -19.60 -12.78 -15.43
C PRO A 166 -18.64 -12.93 -14.25
N VAL A 167 -17.72 -11.95 -14.11
CA VAL A 167 -16.74 -11.79 -13.02
C VAL A 167 -17.36 -12.17 -11.67
N ARG A 168 -16.81 -13.19 -11.02
CA ARG A 168 -17.07 -13.49 -9.61
C ARG A 168 -15.78 -13.27 -8.84
N VAL A 169 -15.75 -12.26 -7.97
CA VAL A 169 -14.86 -12.33 -6.81
C VAL A 169 -15.52 -13.29 -5.82
N ARG A 170 -15.09 -14.54 -5.85
CA ARG A 170 -15.35 -15.51 -4.78
C ARG A 170 -14.02 -15.77 -4.08
N GLU A 171 -14.03 -15.63 -2.77
CA GLU A 171 -13.12 -16.37 -1.90
C GLU A 171 -13.49 -17.85 -2.08
N SER A 172 -12.68 -18.58 -2.82
CA SER A 172 -12.85 -20.03 -2.96
C SER A 172 -11.51 -20.70 -2.77
N GLU A 173 -11.32 -21.24 -1.57
CA GLU A 173 -10.42 -22.36 -1.34
C GLU A 173 -10.85 -23.52 -2.25
N ARG A 174 -10.02 -23.83 -3.25
CA ARG A 174 -9.67 -25.21 -3.65
C ARG A 174 -8.77 -25.22 -4.90
N THR A 175 -7.49 -25.50 -4.63
CA THR A 175 -6.57 -26.34 -5.41
C THR A 175 -6.74 -26.36 -6.94
N ARG A 176 -5.90 -25.57 -7.66
CA ARG A 176 -5.14 -26.04 -8.83
C ARG A 176 -4.13 -25.00 -9.33
N ARG A 177 -2.86 -25.42 -9.31
CA ARG A 177 -1.62 -24.79 -9.86
C ARG A 177 -1.23 -23.46 -9.22
N LYS A 178 -0.34 -23.55 -8.21
CA LYS A 178 0.55 -22.46 -7.74
C LYS A 178 1.22 -21.81 -8.98
N ARG A 179 0.64 -20.74 -9.50
CA ARG A 179 1.42 -19.73 -10.23
C ARG A 179 1.96 -18.81 -9.16
N SER A 180 3.29 -18.76 -9.09
CA SER A 180 4.10 -18.07 -8.10
C SER A 180 3.59 -16.64 -7.93
N ILE A 181 3.00 -16.35 -6.77
CA ILE A 181 2.90 -14.98 -6.28
C ILE A 181 4.34 -14.47 -6.24
N GLN A 182 4.73 -13.59 -7.15
CA GLN A 182 6.05 -12.98 -7.06
C GLN A 182 5.94 -11.86 -6.04
N TYR A 183 6.32 -12.17 -4.81
CA TYR A 183 6.55 -11.14 -3.80
C TYR A 183 7.74 -10.29 -4.25
N ILE A 184 7.52 -8.98 -4.41
CA ILE A 184 8.60 -8.04 -4.74
C ILE A 184 9.21 -7.57 -3.42
N LEU A 185 10.46 -7.96 -3.18
CA LEU A 185 11.21 -7.57 -1.99
C LEU A 185 11.66 -6.10 -2.10
N PRO A 186 11.11 -5.17 -1.30
CA PRO A 186 11.58 -3.79 -1.29
C PRO A 186 12.99 -3.69 -0.66
N ASP A 187 13.75 -2.68 -1.05
CA ASP A 187 15.00 -2.31 -0.36
C ASP A 187 14.73 -1.74 1.04
N VAL A 188 13.58 -1.07 1.22
CA VAL A 188 13.19 -0.45 2.49
C VAL A 188 11.70 -0.67 2.77
N TYR A 189 11.39 -1.30 3.90
CA TYR A 189 10.07 -1.25 4.52
C TYR A 189 9.96 0.03 5.33
N ARG A 190 9.00 0.86 4.95
CA ARG A 190 8.79 2.19 5.51
C ARG A 190 7.60 2.23 6.45
N ASN A 191 7.69 3.03 7.49
CA ASN A 191 6.68 3.08 8.54
C ASN A 191 5.32 3.58 8.00
N GLU A 192 5.32 4.52 7.04
CA GLU A 192 4.09 5.06 6.46
C GLU A 192 3.27 4.06 5.64
N SER A 193 3.84 2.91 5.27
CA SER A 193 3.11 1.82 4.61
C SER A 193 2.93 0.59 5.50
N SER A 194 3.23 0.72 6.80
CA SER A 194 2.96 -0.30 7.81
C SER A 194 1.45 -0.43 8.06
N PRO A 195 0.89 -1.63 8.25
CA PRO A 195 1.56 -2.93 8.26
C PRO A 195 1.78 -3.50 6.84
N TYR A 196 2.81 -4.34 6.70
CA TYR A 196 3.04 -5.11 5.48
C TYR A 196 2.60 -6.56 5.64
N GLU A 197 1.86 -7.06 4.66
CA GLU A 197 1.46 -8.47 4.59
C GLU A 197 2.48 -9.26 3.76
N ILE A 198 3.03 -10.32 4.35
CA ILE A 198 4.06 -11.19 3.78
C ILE A 198 3.43 -12.56 3.50
N PRO A 199 3.03 -12.84 2.24
CA PRO A 199 2.19 -13.98 1.91
C PRO A 199 2.96 -15.31 1.73
N LEU A 200 4.29 -15.27 1.69
CA LEU A 200 5.13 -16.43 1.40
C LEU A 200 6.54 -16.29 2.01
N ASP A 201 7.35 -17.34 1.95
CA ASP A 201 8.76 -17.31 2.35
C ASP A 201 9.57 -16.49 1.34
N VAL A 202 10.10 -15.35 1.80
CA VAL A 202 10.80 -14.37 0.97
C VAL A 202 12.30 -14.56 1.12
N LEU A 203 12.98 -14.82 0.00
CA LEU A 203 14.43 -14.86 -0.07
C LEU A 203 14.98 -13.43 -0.18
N ILE A 204 15.87 -13.06 0.76
CA ILE A 204 16.75 -11.90 0.65
C ILE A 204 18.09 -12.41 0.10
N PRO A 205 18.37 -12.24 -1.21
CA PRO A 205 19.56 -12.82 -1.83
C PRO A 205 20.84 -12.10 -1.38
N VAL A 206 21.99 -12.73 -1.63
CA VAL A 206 23.33 -12.34 -1.13
C VAL A 206 23.69 -10.87 -1.44
N ASP A 207 23.23 -10.34 -2.57
CA ASP A 207 23.52 -9.00 -3.08
C ASP A 207 22.52 -7.93 -2.63
N ARG A 208 21.54 -8.29 -1.78
CA ARG A 208 20.48 -7.38 -1.33
C ARG A 208 20.62 -7.06 0.16
N THR A 209 20.42 -5.78 0.47
CA THR A 209 20.23 -5.29 1.82
C THR A 209 18.81 -4.75 1.94
N VAL A 210 18.10 -5.23 2.95
CA VAL A 210 16.72 -4.85 3.23
C VAL A 210 16.68 -4.15 4.57
N VAL A 211 16.16 -2.92 4.57
CA VAL A 211 16.05 -2.09 5.77
C VAL A 211 14.61 -2.01 6.21
N ILE A 212 14.34 -2.27 7.48
CA ILE A 212 13.04 -2.08 8.11
C ILE A 212 13.14 -0.87 9.04
N GLN A 213 12.35 0.15 8.73
CA GLN A 213 12.29 1.39 9.51
C GLN A 213 11.66 1.17 10.90
N PRO A 214 11.92 2.06 11.87
CA PRO A 214 11.26 2.02 13.18
C PRO A 214 9.73 2.01 13.06
N GLY A 215 9.06 1.24 13.92
CA GLY A 215 7.59 1.17 14.00
C GLY A 215 6.90 0.31 12.94
N VAL A 216 7.66 -0.26 11.99
CA VAL A 216 7.09 -1.15 10.98
C VAL A 216 6.59 -2.45 11.60
N VAL A 217 5.41 -2.88 11.17
CA VAL A 217 4.80 -4.17 11.48
C VAL A 217 4.79 -5.02 10.21
N LEU A 218 5.36 -6.21 10.28
CA LEU A 218 5.36 -7.23 9.22
C LEU A 218 4.53 -8.42 9.68
N ARG A 219 3.47 -8.72 8.92
CA ARG A 219 2.50 -9.78 9.20
C ARG A 219 2.68 -10.92 8.24
N PHE A 220 2.94 -12.12 8.75
CA PHE A 220 3.32 -13.26 7.93
C PHE A 220 2.18 -14.27 7.84
N ALA A 221 1.82 -14.68 6.63
CA ALA A 221 0.91 -15.80 6.42
C ALA A 221 1.51 -17.12 6.96
N ASP A 222 0.69 -18.16 7.04
CA ASP A 222 1.17 -19.51 7.38
C ASP A 222 2.33 -19.93 6.48
N ASP A 223 3.38 -20.47 7.11
CA ASP A 223 4.65 -20.87 6.47
C ASP A 223 5.42 -19.75 5.74
N ALA A 224 4.95 -18.50 5.76
CA ALA A 224 5.70 -17.36 5.26
C ALA A 224 6.83 -16.97 6.21
N GLY A 225 7.84 -16.25 5.72
CA GLY A 225 8.99 -15.86 6.52
C GLY A 225 10.05 -15.15 5.72
N PHE A 226 11.21 -14.96 6.35
CA PHE A 226 12.40 -14.49 5.65
C PHE A 226 13.48 -15.55 5.65
N THR A 227 13.98 -15.86 4.46
CA THR A 227 15.22 -16.60 4.27
C THR A 227 16.29 -15.60 3.84
N VAL A 228 17.28 -15.38 4.71
CA VAL A 228 18.25 -14.29 4.55
C VAL A 228 19.61 -14.86 4.15
N GLN A 229 20.01 -14.60 2.90
CA GLN A 229 21.36 -14.82 2.39
C GLN A 229 22.16 -13.51 2.31
N GLY A 230 21.47 -12.39 2.04
CA GLY A 230 22.01 -11.04 2.09
C GLY A 230 21.97 -10.45 3.50
N VAL A 231 21.47 -9.21 3.61
CA VAL A 231 21.43 -8.48 4.89
C VAL A 231 20.01 -8.01 5.19
N LEU A 232 19.54 -8.29 6.41
CA LEU A 232 18.32 -7.74 6.97
C LEU A 232 18.67 -6.79 8.13
N ILE A 233 18.19 -5.55 8.05
CA ILE A 233 18.45 -4.51 9.06
C ILE A 233 17.11 -4.06 9.64
N ALA A 234 16.75 -4.55 10.82
CA ALA A 234 15.63 -4.06 11.60
C ALA A 234 16.11 -2.98 12.57
N ASN A 235 15.85 -1.71 12.25
CA ASN A 235 16.29 -0.56 13.04
C ASN A 235 15.10 0.02 13.83
N GLY A 236 14.56 -0.76 14.77
CA GLY A 236 13.58 -0.24 15.71
C GLY A 236 14.17 0.78 16.67
N THR A 237 13.30 1.45 17.41
CA THR A 237 13.67 2.24 18.59
C THR A 237 12.83 1.80 19.79
N LYS A 238 13.23 2.19 21.00
CA LYS A 238 12.45 1.90 22.22
C LYS A 238 11.00 2.39 22.13
N SER A 239 10.75 3.53 21.48
CA SER A 239 9.41 4.09 21.31
C SER A 239 8.66 3.55 20.09
N ALA A 240 9.38 2.98 19.11
CA ALA A 240 8.82 2.46 17.87
C ALA A 240 9.55 1.16 17.48
N PRO A 241 9.28 0.05 18.20
CA PRO A 241 9.91 -1.23 17.89
C PRO A 241 9.41 -1.77 16.54
N VAL A 242 10.26 -2.55 15.85
CA VAL A 242 9.85 -3.31 14.66
C VAL A 242 9.14 -4.59 15.11
N THR A 243 8.00 -4.91 14.52
CA THR A 243 7.22 -6.11 14.90
C THR A 243 7.14 -7.10 13.75
N PHE A 244 7.49 -8.35 14.03
CA PHE A 244 7.29 -9.51 13.16
C PHE A 244 6.27 -10.44 13.83
N GLU A 245 5.10 -10.60 13.21
CA GLU A 245 3.97 -11.33 13.81
C GLU A 245 3.24 -12.20 12.78
N PRO A 246 2.56 -13.29 13.20
CA PRO A 246 1.68 -14.02 12.30
C PRO A 246 0.49 -13.14 11.89
N GLN A 247 0.17 -13.13 10.59
CA GLN A 247 -1.13 -12.71 10.09
C GLN A 247 -2.20 -13.75 10.47
N THR A 248 -1.86 -15.02 10.25
CA THR A 248 -2.67 -16.20 10.57
C THR A 248 -1.75 -17.34 11.00
N GLY A 249 -2.25 -18.22 11.86
CA GLY A 249 -1.59 -19.44 12.29
C GLY A 249 -0.14 -19.25 12.78
N ARG A 250 0.80 -20.00 12.21
CA ARG A 250 2.22 -20.01 12.62
C ARG A 250 3.14 -19.89 11.40
N TRP A 251 3.73 -18.71 11.27
CA TRP A 251 4.69 -18.41 10.22
C TRP A 251 6.05 -19.08 10.47
N LYS A 252 6.88 -19.16 9.43
CA LYS A 252 8.20 -19.80 9.44
C LYS A 252 9.13 -19.18 10.48
N GLY A 253 9.21 -17.86 10.54
CA GLY A 253 10.24 -17.13 11.28
C GLY A 253 11.30 -16.52 10.35
N ILE A 254 12.44 -16.14 10.94
CA ILE A 254 13.58 -15.56 10.24
C ILE A 254 14.72 -16.58 10.24
N GLU A 255 15.15 -17.00 9.05
CA GLU A 255 16.19 -18.00 8.86
C GLU A 255 17.36 -17.39 8.09
N ILE A 256 18.52 -17.27 8.74
CA ILE A 256 19.77 -16.78 8.13
C ILE A 256 20.58 -17.99 7.65
N VAL A 257 20.92 -17.99 6.36
CA VAL A 257 21.65 -19.06 5.68
C VAL A 257 22.74 -18.48 4.79
N ASN A 258 23.95 -19.01 4.90
CA ASN A 258 25.12 -18.64 4.08
C ASN A 258 25.42 -17.13 4.07
N ALA A 259 25.04 -16.41 5.12
CA ALA A 259 25.27 -14.97 5.21
C ALA A 259 26.77 -14.66 5.31
N SER A 260 27.25 -13.80 4.40
CA SER A 260 28.64 -13.32 4.40
C SER A 260 28.81 -11.99 5.14
N VAL A 261 27.71 -11.35 5.53
CA VAL A 261 27.67 -10.07 6.25
C VAL A 261 26.63 -10.20 7.39
N PRO A 262 26.92 -9.71 8.61
CA PRO A 262 25.97 -9.81 9.71
C PRO A 262 24.73 -8.95 9.45
N SER A 263 23.56 -9.54 9.64
CA SER A 263 22.29 -8.81 9.77
C SER A 263 22.20 -8.10 11.13
N VAL A 264 21.24 -7.19 11.30
CA VAL A 264 21.10 -6.36 12.51
C VAL A 264 19.65 -6.33 12.96
N PHE A 265 19.43 -6.58 14.25
CA PHE A 265 18.12 -6.44 14.87
C PHE A 265 18.25 -5.57 16.12
N ARG A 266 17.57 -4.42 16.10
CA ARG A 266 17.47 -3.50 17.24
C ARG A 266 16.01 -3.20 17.55
N PHE A 267 15.65 -3.23 18.84
CA PHE A 267 14.29 -2.92 19.31
C PHE A 267 13.23 -3.61 18.45
N ALA A 268 13.26 -4.94 18.44
CA ALA A 268 12.38 -5.73 17.59
C ALA A 268 11.64 -6.79 18.40
N ASN A 269 10.40 -7.07 18.00
CA ASN A 269 9.56 -8.13 18.56
C ASN A 269 9.35 -9.20 17.49
N VAL A 270 9.71 -10.44 17.78
CA VAL A 270 9.49 -11.59 16.89
C VAL A 270 8.59 -12.58 17.61
N THR A 271 7.36 -12.74 17.11
CA THR A 271 6.33 -13.49 17.84
C THR A 271 5.63 -14.54 16.99
N GLY A 272 5.15 -15.63 17.61
CA GLY A 272 4.22 -16.57 16.97
C GLY A 272 4.78 -17.36 15.77
N SER A 273 6.09 -17.61 15.72
CA SER A 273 6.79 -18.26 14.61
C SER A 273 7.32 -19.67 14.94
N LYS A 274 7.72 -20.45 13.93
CA LYS A 274 8.40 -21.75 14.12
C LYS A 274 9.88 -21.59 14.49
N LEU A 275 10.58 -20.63 13.89
CA LEU A 275 12.04 -20.52 14.02
C LEU A 275 12.52 -19.39 14.93
N GLY A 276 11.68 -18.42 15.26
CA GLY A 276 12.12 -17.17 15.87
C GLY A 276 13.16 -16.49 14.98
N ILE A 277 14.35 -16.23 15.52
CA ILE A 277 15.54 -15.86 14.76
C ILE A 277 16.51 -17.03 14.79
N THR A 278 16.71 -17.67 13.63
CA THR A 278 17.58 -18.84 13.49
C THR A 278 18.74 -18.57 12.54
N VAL A 279 19.95 -19.02 12.90
CA VAL A 279 21.12 -19.02 12.02
C VAL A 279 21.49 -20.46 11.71
N LYS A 280 21.39 -20.88 10.44
CA LYS A 280 21.79 -22.22 10.00
C LYS A 280 23.24 -22.27 9.48
N SER A 281 23.71 -21.18 8.88
CA SER A 281 25.08 -21.02 8.40
C SER A 281 25.39 -19.55 8.12
N GLY A 282 26.68 -19.21 8.14
CA GLY A 282 27.17 -17.85 7.88
C GLY A 282 27.47 -17.06 9.15
N ILE A 283 27.65 -15.76 8.97
CA ILE A 283 27.97 -14.82 10.06
C ILE A 283 26.69 -14.52 10.87
N PRO A 284 26.70 -14.73 12.20
CA PRO A 284 25.56 -14.42 13.06
C PRO A 284 25.20 -12.92 13.05
N PRO A 285 23.92 -12.56 13.26
CA PRO A 285 23.50 -11.17 13.34
C PRO A 285 23.93 -10.50 14.66
N PHE A 286 23.95 -9.18 14.66
CA PHE A 286 23.97 -8.39 15.90
C PHE A 286 22.54 -8.22 16.43
N ILE A 287 22.32 -8.58 17.69
CA ILE A 287 21.01 -8.50 18.34
C ILE A 287 21.09 -7.63 19.58
N GLU A 288 20.19 -6.65 19.66
CA GLU A 288 20.14 -5.67 20.75
C GLU A 288 18.68 -5.29 21.02
N ASP A 289 18.23 -5.40 22.28
CA ASP A 289 16.86 -5.06 22.69
C ASP A 289 15.77 -5.80 21.88
N VAL A 290 15.96 -7.10 21.63
CA VAL A 290 15.00 -7.94 20.89
C VAL A 290 14.22 -8.85 21.83
N ILE A 291 12.91 -8.92 21.63
CA ILE A 291 12.02 -9.84 22.33
C ILE A 291 11.59 -10.93 21.35
N SER A 292 11.94 -12.18 21.64
CA SER A 292 11.49 -13.35 20.90
C SER A 292 10.50 -14.13 21.76
N SER A 293 9.21 -14.09 21.41
CA SER A 293 8.16 -14.66 22.26
C SER A 293 7.11 -15.52 21.58
N SER A 294 6.56 -16.50 22.30
CA SER A 294 5.51 -17.41 21.79
C SER A 294 5.89 -18.09 20.47
N ASN A 295 7.19 -18.30 20.25
CA ASN A 295 7.73 -19.03 19.11
C ASN A 295 7.94 -20.50 19.48
N HIS A 296 8.13 -21.38 18.50
CA HIS A 296 8.63 -22.71 18.80
C HIS A 296 10.10 -22.63 19.25
N ASN A 297 10.95 -21.91 18.50
CA ASN A 297 12.31 -21.55 18.91
C ASN A 297 12.47 -20.04 19.03
N GLY A 298 13.25 -19.59 20.02
CA GLY A 298 13.54 -18.18 20.28
C GLY A 298 14.70 -17.67 19.43
N PHE A 299 15.91 -17.74 19.97
CA PHE A 299 17.16 -17.48 19.26
C PHE A 299 17.94 -18.79 19.14
N ASP A 300 18.09 -19.34 17.92
CA ASP A 300 18.77 -20.63 17.69
C ASP A 300 19.87 -20.52 16.63
N PHE A 301 21.12 -20.42 17.09
CA PHE A 301 22.26 -20.14 16.23
C PHE A 301 23.20 -21.34 16.12
N GLN A 302 23.28 -21.89 14.93
CA GLN A 302 24.30 -22.86 14.56
C GLN A 302 25.50 -22.14 13.92
N THR A 303 26.57 -21.94 14.69
CA THR A 303 27.73 -21.16 14.25
C THR A 303 28.99 -21.49 15.04
N ASN A 304 30.14 -21.24 14.43
CA ASN A 304 31.45 -21.26 15.08
C ASN A 304 32.03 -19.83 15.25
N SER A 305 31.28 -18.80 14.82
CA SER A 305 31.65 -17.39 14.94
C SER A 305 31.16 -16.79 16.25
N SER A 306 31.68 -15.62 16.62
CA SER A 306 31.19 -14.88 17.78
C SER A 306 29.72 -14.49 17.62
N VAL A 307 28.92 -14.73 18.65
CA VAL A 307 27.51 -14.30 18.74
C VAL A 307 27.43 -13.15 19.73
N ARG A 308 26.70 -12.07 19.37
CA ARG A 308 26.43 -10.95 20.28
C ARG A 308 24.92 -10.70 20.36
N ILE A 309 24.38 -10.97 21.54
CA ILE A 309 22.98 -10.70 21.91
C ILE A 309 23.00 -9.86 23.19
N VAL A 310 22.39 -8.67 23.16
CA VAL A 310 22.43 -7.67 24.25
C VAL A 310 21.01 -7.28 24.61
N ASN A 311 20.70 -7.15 25.91
CA ASN A 311 19.40 -6.68 26.42
C ASN A 311 18.16 -7.37 25.79
N SER A 312 18.30 -8.63 25.38
CA SER A 312 17.27 -9.34 24.63
C SER A 312 16.65 -10.44 25.49
N SER A 313 15.38 -10.74 25.22
CA SER A 313 14.59 -11.68 26.02
C SER A 313 13.97 -12.76 25.14
N ALA A 314 13.92 -13.98 25.65
CA ALA A 314 13.19 -15.09 25.06
C ALA A 314 12.09 -15.51 26.02
N LEU A 315 10.82 -15.36 25.63
CA LEU A 315 9.66 -15.49 26.53
C LEU A 315 8.66 -16.51 25.97
N ASP A 316 8.22 -17.47 26.76
CA ASP A 316 7.16 -18.42 26.38
C ASP A 316 7.40 -19.15 25.04
N ASN A 317 8.66 -19.44 24.71
CA ASN A 317 8.99 -20.24 23.53
C ASN A 317 8.90 -21.73 23.87
N GLU A 318 8.36 -22.55 22.96
CA GLU A 318 7.99 -23.94 23.26
C GLU A 318 9.19 -24.88 23.46
N ASN A 319 10.25 -24.71 22.67
CA ASN A 319 11.39 -25.62 22.63
C ASN A 319 12.68 -24.95 23.13
N THR A 320 13.09 -23.84 22.52
CA THR A 320 14.33 -23.15 22.90
C THR A 320 14.10 -21.67 23.14
N GLY A 321 14.70 -21.14 24.21
CA GLY A 321 14.80 -19.69 24.43
C GLY A 321 16.03 -19.11 23.73
N PHE A 322 17.22 -19.53 24.18
CA PHE A 322 18.50 -19.24 23.54
C PHE A 322 19.26 -20.55 23.33
N ARG A 323 19.74 -20.78 22.11
CA ARG A 323 20.61 -21.90 21.76
C ARG A 323 21.73 -21.40 20.87
N ILE A 324 22.96 -21.73 21.23
CA ILE A 324 24.15 -21.53 20.38
C ILE A 324 24.86 -22.87 20.31
N SER A 325 25.09 -23.38 19.11
CA SER A 325 25.75 -24.68 18.90
C SER A 325 26.66 -24.66 17.69
N SER A 326 27.69 -25.49 17.69
CA SER A 326 28.58 -25.64 16.54
C SER A 326 27.94 -26.50 15.45
N LYS A 327 28.35 -26.30 14.19
CA LYS A 327 28.00 -27.21 13.10
C LYS A 327 28.91 -28.43 13.19
N TYR A 328 28.34 -29.62 13.44
CA TYR A 328 29.10 -30.87 13.32
C TYR A 328 29.65 -30.95 11.89
N ARG A 329 30.97 -31.16 11.77
CA ARG A 329 31.67 -31.26 10.49
C ARG A 329 31.18 -32.46 9.69
#